data_AF-A0A2V5K5T7-F1
#
_entry.id   AF-A0A2V5K5T7-F1
#
_cell.length_a   1.000
_cell.length_b   1.000
_cell.length_c   1.000
_cell.angle_alpha   90.00
_cell.angle_beta   90.00
_cell.angle_gamma   90.00
#
_symmetry.space_group_name_H-M   'P 1'
#
loop_
_entity.id
_entity.type
_entity.pdbx_description
1 polymer ?
#
loop_
_entity_poly.entity_id
_entity_poly.type
_entity_poly.pdbx_seq_one_letter_code
_entity_poly.pdbx_strand_id
1 'polypeptide(L)'
;MDGMKTQLSFRIIFTGALLAVLSACATYAPGGPRPLVGTWTNSLGAVWTIKADNTFEVVNPKRHIWGNITVTGDTVTIQET
;
A
#
# COMPACT_ATOMS: atom_id res chain seq x y z
N MET A 1 -46.49 10.98 -11.55
CA MET A 1 -45.21 11.33 -12.22
C MET A 1 -44.10 11.75 -11.26
N ASP A 2 -44.36 11.87 -9.95
CA ASP A 2 -43.35 12.27 -8.96
C ASP A 2 -42.39 11.14 -8.55
N GLY A 3 -42.91 9.92 -8.37
CA GLY A 3 -42.10 8.79 -7.87
C GLY A 3 -40.92 8.36 -8.76
N MET A 4 -41.01 8.53 -10.09
CA MET A 4 -39.91 8.20 -11.00
C MET A 4 -38.73 9.18 -10.91
N LYS A 5 -39.02 10.46 -10.63
CA LYS A 5 -37.98 11.49 -10.45
C LYS A 5 -37.20 11.25 -9.16
N THR A 6 -37.89 10.88 -8.08
CA THR A 6 -37.26 10.57 -6.80
C THR A 6 -36.35 9.34 -6.91
N GLN A 7 -36.79 8.28 -7.61
CA GLN A 7 -35.99 7.07 -7.82
C GLN A 7 -34.70 7.34 -8.61
N LEU A 8 -34.77 8.19 -9.65
CA LEU A 8 -33.61 8.53 -10.48
C LEU A 8 -32.58 9.35 -9.69
N SER A 9 -33.03 10.34 -8.91
CA SER A 9 -32.17 11.16 -8.06
C SER A 9 -31.44 10.33 -7.00
N PHE A 10 -32.14 9.38 -6.36
CA PHE A 10 -31.50 8.47 -5.37
C PHE A 10 -30.43 7.59 -5.99
N ARG A 11 -30.64 7.08 -7.22
CA ARG A 11 -29.65 6.29 -7.93
C ARG A 11 -28.38 7.08 -8.21
N ILE A 12 -28.51 8.33 -8.67
CA ILE A 12 -27.35 9.19 -8.99
C ILE A 12 -26.53 9.48 -7.73
N ILE A 13 -27.19 9.85 -6.63
CA ILE A 13 -26.50 10.15 -5.36
C ILE A 13 -25.77 8.89 -4.85
N PHE A 14 -26.43 7.73 -4.87
CA PHE A 14 -25.84 6.48 -4.42
C PHE A 14 -24.65 6.07 -5.28
N THR A 15 -24.76 6.16 -6.61
CA THR A 15 -23.64 5.86 -7.52
C THR A 15 -22.47 6.81 -7.29
N GLY A 16 -22.72 8.11 -7.09
CA GLY A 16 -21.66 9.09 -6.76
C GLY A 16 -20.97 8.79 -5.43
N ALA A 17 -21.73 8.43 -4.39
CA ALA A 17 -21.17 8.04 -3.10
C ALA A 17 -20.34 6.75 -3.21
N LEU A 18 -20.81 5.76 -3.96
CA LEU A 18 -20.09 4.51 -4.20
C LEU A 18 -18.76 4.76 -4.94
N LEU A 19 -18.76 5.61 -5.96
CA LEU A 19 -17.56 6.04 -6.68
C LEU A 19 -16.56 6.76 -5.76
N ALA A 20 -17.04 7.64 -4.89
CA ALA A 20 -16.18 8.33 -3.92
C ALA A 20 -15.54 7.35 -2.91
N VAL A 21 -16.32 6.39 -2.40
CA VAL A 21 -15.81 5.37 -1.46
C VAL A 21 -14.81 4.43 -2.13
N LEU A 22 -15.07 3.98 -3.36
CA LEU A 22 -14.14 3.14 -4.12
C LEU A 22 -12.84 3.89 -4.47
N SER A 23 -12.94 5.18 -4.78
CA SER A 23 -11.76 6.02 -5.09
C SER A 23 -10.92 6.31 -3.84
N ALA A 24 -11.55 6.45 -2.66
CA ALA A 24 -10.85 6.64 -1.41
C ALA A 24 -9.92 5.45 -1.05
N CYS A 25 -10.27 4.23 -1.46
CA CYS A 25 -9.45 3.04 -1.23
C CYS A 25 -8.19 3.00 -2.13
N ALA A 26 -8.23 3.66 -3.30
CA ALA A 26 -7.13 3.66 -4.27
C ALA A 26 -6.13 4.83 -4.12
N THR A 27 -6.46 5.87 -3.33
CA THR A 27 -5.70 7.15 -3.36
C THR A 27 -4.68 7.30 -2.23
N TYR A 28 -4.55 6.33 -1.33
CA TYR A 28 -3.54 6.38 -0.25
C TYR A 28 -2.33 5.50 -0.58
N ALA A 29 -1.63 5.82 -1.67
CA ALA A 29 -0.20 5.55 -1.69
C ALA A 29 0.43 6.52 -0.68
N PRO A 30 1.15 6.06 0.36
CA PRO A 30 1.87 6.97 1.24
C PRO A 30 2.95 7.67 0.41
N GLY A 31 2.64 8.83 -0.16
CA GLY A 31 3.56 9.70 -0.89
C GLY A 31 4.55 10.40 0.02
N GLY A 32 5.02 9.71 1.06
CA GLY A 32 6.12 10.15 1.91
C GLY A 32 7.46 9.88 1.21
N PRO A 33 8.54 10.55 1.61
CA PRO A 33 9.85 10.44 0.96
C PRO A 33 10.46 9.03 0.93
N ARG A 34 9.85 8.04 1.60
CA ARG A 34 10.31 6.64 1.61
C ARG A 34 9.12 5.67 1.78
N PRO A 35 8.35 5.39 0.72
CA PRO A 35 7.15 4.55 0.80
C PRO A 35 7.42 3.12 1.28
N LEU A 36 8.68 2.67 1.23
CA LEU A 36 9.11 1.34 1.66
C LEU A 36 9.49 1.26 3.14
N VAL A 37 9.74 2.37 3.83
CA VAL A 37 10.14 2.34 5.24
C VAL A 37 8.99 1.83 6.10
N GLY A 38 9.26 0.79 6.88
CA GLY A 38 8.25 0.14 7.70
C GLY A 38 8.50 -1.36 7.84
N THR A 39 7.49 -2.03 8.38
CA THR A 39 7.48 -3.49 8.55
C THR A 39 6.49 -4.11 7.59
N TRP A 40 6.93 -5.13 6.86
CA TRP A 40 6.16 -5.84 5.85
C TRP A 40 6.21 -7.33 6.13
N THR A 41 5.09 -8.02 5.97
CA THR A 41 5.03 -9.47 6.12
C THR A 41 4.60 -10.07 4.79
N ASN A 42 5.38 -11.01 4.27
CA ASN A 42 5.00 -11.71 3.05
C ASN A 42 4.07 -12.91 3.34
N SER A 43 3.50 -13.51 2.30
CA SER A 43 2.59 -14.65 2.41
C SER A 43 3.23 -15.91 3.01
N LEU A 44 4.56 -15.97 3.08
CA LEU A 44 5.31 -17.07 3.68
C LEU A 44 5.64 -16.82 5.16
N GLY A 45 5.22 -15.68 5.72
CA GLY A 45 5.45 -15.30 7.11
C GLY A 45 6.83 -14.72 7.39
N ALA A 46 7.63 -14.40 6.37
CA ALA A 46 8.87 -13.67 6.56
C ALA A 46 8.57 -12.19 6.83
N VAL A 47 9.15 -11.65 7.89
CA VAL A 47 8.98 -10.27 8.32
C VAL A 47 10.18 -9.45 7.83
N TRP A 48 9.91 -8.44 7.01
CA TRP A 48 10.87 -7.47 6.52
C TRP A 48 10.74 -6.18 7.31
N THR A 49 11.85 -5.65 7.79
CA THR A 49 11.92 -4.31 8.39
C THR A 49 12.86 -3.48 7.53
N ILE A 50 12.31 -2.47 6.86
CA ILE A 50 13.08 -1.51 6.05
C ILE A 50 13.21 -0.22 6.86
N LYS A 51 14.45 0.16 7.14
CA LYS A 51 14.77 1.31 7.97
C LYS A 51 14.96 2.58 7.13
N ALA A 52 14.83 3.70 7.81
CA ALA A 52 15.01 5.03 7.26
C ALA A 52 16.40 5.24 6.60
N ASP A 53 17.43 4.54 7.07
CA ASP A 53 18.82 4.66 6.61
C ASP A 53 19.16 3.76 5.39
N ASN A 54 18.14 3.23 4.70
CA ASN A 54 18.28 2.31 3.59
C ASN A 54 18.92 0.96 3.96
N THR A 55 18.83 0.56 5.22
CA THR A 55 19.13 -0.83 5.62
C THR A 55 17.85 -1.65 5.74
N PHE A 56 17.99 -2.97 5.66
CA PHE A 56 16.90 -3.90 5.88
C PHE A 56 17.32 -5.05 6.79
N GLU A 57 16.32 -5.64 7.44
CA GLU A 57 16.42 -6.91 8.15
C GLU A 57 15.23 -7.79 7.73
N VAL A 58 15.49 -9.07 7.52
CA VAL A 58 14.45 -10.07 7.27
C VAL A 58 14.57 -11.16 8.30
N VAL A 59 13.47 -11.44 8.98
CA VAL A 59 13.35 -12.49 9.98
C VAL A 59 12.37 -13.54 9.48
N ASN A 60 12.83 -14.78 9.43
CA ASN A 60 12.03 -15.97 9.19
C ASN A 60 12.54 -17.06 10.16
N PRO A 61 11.69 -17.92 10.75
CA PRO A 61 12.08 -19.01 11.64
C PRO A 61 13.36 -19.79 11.27
N LYS A 62 13.70 -19.89 9.99
CA LYS A 62 14.87 -20.64 9.50
C LYS A 62 16.09 -19.78 9.16
N ARG A 63 15.94 -18.48 8.92
CA ARG A 63 17.02 -17.62 8.44
C ARG A 63 16.74 -16.15 8.75
N HIS A 64 17.79 -15.48 9.20
CA HIS A 64 17.82 -14.04 9.36
C HIS A 64 18.83 -13.47 8.36
N ILE A 65 18.45 -12.44 7.61
CA ILE A 65 19.35 -11.74 6.67
C ILE A 65 19.23 -10.23 6.89
N TRP A 66 20.28 -9.49 6.56
CA TRP A 66 20.31 -8.04 6.62
C TRP A 66 21.21 -7.48 5.53
N GLY A 67 21.11 -6.17 5.30
CA GLY A 67 21.97 -5.51 4.34
C GLY A 67 21.43 -4.15 3.93
N ASN A 68 21.75 -3.75 2.70
CA ASN A 68 21.44 -2.45 2.15
C ASN A 68 20.41 -2.53 1.02
N ILE A 69 19.63 -1.46 0.90
CA ILE A 69 18.68 -1.24 -0.17
C ILE A 69 19.06 0.02 -0.95
N THR A 70 18.90 0.00 -2.27
CA THR A 70 18.86 1.23 -3.07
C THR A 70 17.56 1.28 -3.86
N VAL A 71 16.94 2.46 -3.91
CA VAL A 71 15.64 2.69 -4.58
C VAL A 71 15.85 3.69 -5.71
N THR A 72 15.47 3.31 -6.93
CA THR A 72 15.53 4.16 -8.12
C THR A 72 14.19 4.08 -8.85
N GLY A 73 13.38 5.14 -8.74
CA GLY A 73 11.99 5.12 -9.22
C GLY A 73 11.21 3.99 -8.55
N ASP A 74 10.61 3.12 -9.37
CA ASP A 74 9.83 1.95 -8.91
C ASP A 74 10.69 0.69 -8.72
N THR A 75 12.02 0.80 -8.83
CA THR A 75 12.95 -0.33 -8.71
C THR A 75 13.68 -0.31 -7.39
N VAL A 76 13.78 -1.48 -6.74
CA VAL A 76 14.52 -1.72 -5.50
C VAL A 76 15.63 -2.73 -5.76
N THR A 77 16.87 -2.37 -5.44
CA THR A 77 18.01 -3.30 -5.43
C THR A 77 18.36 -3.67 -4.00
N ILE A 78 18.47 -4.98 -3.73
CA ILE A 78 18.76 -5.55 -2.42
C ILE A 78 20.17 -6.15 -2.46
N GLN A 79 20.99 -5.79 -1.49
CA GLN A 79 22.34 -6.33 -1.33
C GLN A 79 22.50 -6.86 0.10
N GLU A 80 22.64 -8.19 0.23
CA GLU A 80 22.99 -8.86 1.48
C GLU A 80 24.45 -8.55 1.84
N THR A 81 24.73 -8.42 3.14
CA THR A 81 26.07 -8.18 3.69
C THR A 81 26.58 -9.39 4.46
#